data_AF-A0A3D0D8W2-F1
#
_entry.id   AF-A0A3D0D8W2-F1
#
_cell.length_a   1.000
_cell.length_b   1.000
_cell.length_c   1.000
_cell.angle_alpha   90.00
_cell.angle_beta   90.00
_cell.angle_gamma   90.00
#
_symmetry.space_group_name_H-M   'P 1'
#
loop_
_entity.id
_entity.type
_entity.pdbx_description
1 polymer ?
#
loop_
_entity_poly.entity_id
_entity_poly.type
_entity_poly.pdbx_seq_one_letter_code
_entity_poly.pdbx_strand_id
1 'polypeptide(L)'
;MEWLVFLGGLGAILILSLAWWRRVGALEWWRRQQVATGAWELRACPACRGNGRCRSCQGLGTMGLMGPPCMDCGGGEQPIAAPDGTQAPVSQARAQQTVMGTGRCATCGGTGQAFYEVATGRTIADNAEALAAARQRHQHSAREP
;
A
#
# COMPACT_ATOMS: atom_id res chain seq x y z
N MET A 1 -45.03 38.92 -32.79
CA MET A 1 -44.16 39.09 -31.60
C MET A 1 -43.76 37.75 -30.96
N GLU A 2 -44.40 36.62 -31.26
CA GLU A 2 -44.12 35.30 -30.64
C GLU A 2 -42.79 34.62 -31.06
N TRP A 3 -42.25 34.93 -32.25
CA TRP A 3 -41.02 34.28 -32.75
C TRP A 3 -39.74 34.61 -31.97
N LEU A 4 -39.69 35.77 -31.29
CA LEU A 4 -38.52 36.20 -30.52
C LEU A 4 -38.35 35.40 -29.20
N VAL A 5 -39.45 34.89 -28.64
CA VAL A 5 -39.44 34.10 -27.40
C VAL A 5 -38.89 32.69 -27.67
N PHE A 6 -39.24 32.09 -28.81
CA PHE A 6 -38.74 30.77 -29.23
C PHE A 6 -37.23 30.78 -29.53
N LEU A 7 -36.73 31.83 -30.18
CA LEU A 7 -35.29 31.99 -30.44
C LEU A 7 -34.48 32.19 -29.15
N GLY A 8 -35.03 32.92 -28.17
CA GLY A 8 -34.42 33.09 -26.85
C GLY A 8 -34.34 31.78 -26.05
N GLY A 9 -35.40 30.95 -26.11
CA GLY A 9 -35.45 29.65 -25.43
C GLY A 9 -34.45 28.64 -25.98
N LEU A 10 -34.32 28.54 -27.31
CA LEU A 10 -33.34 27.66 -27.96
C LEU A 10 -31.90 28.08 -27.67
N GLY A 11 -31.62 29.39 -27.64
CA GLY A 11 -30.32 29.92 -27.26
C GLY A 11 -29.94 29.56 -25.82
N ALA A 12 -30.87 29.67 -24.88
CA ALA A 12 -30.64 29.31 -23.47
C ALA A 12 -30.35 27.81 -23.29
N ILE A 13 -31.06 26.94 -24.03
CA ILE A 13 -30.84 25.48 -23.98
C ILE A 13 -29.45 25.11 -24.51
N LEU A 14 -29.01 25.76 -25.59
CA LEU A 14 -27.67 25.55 -26.16
C LEU A 14 -26.56 25.99 -25.19
N ILE A 15 -26.72 27.14 -24.54
CA ILE A 15 -25.76 27.65 -23.55
C ILE A 15 -25.68 26.73 -22.33
N LEU A 16 -26.83 26.27 -21.82
CA LEU A 16 -26.88 25.33 -20.69
C LEU A 16 -26.26 23.98 -21.06
N SER A 17 -26.49 23.49 -22.29
CA SER A 17 -25.90 22.25 -22.78
C SER A 17 -24.38 22.35 -22.92
N LEU A 18 -23.86 23.45 -23.46
CA LEU A 18 -22.42 23.72 -23.55
C LEU A 18 -21.77 23.85 -22.17
N ALA A 19 -22.43 24.52 -21.23
CA ALA A 19 -21.97 24.62 -19.85
C ALA A 19 -21.93 23.26 -19.15
N TRP A 20 -22.93 22.40 -19.40
CA TRP A 20 -22.98 21.04 -18.87
C TRP A 20 -21.87 20.16 -19.45
N TRP A 21 -21.64 20.18 -20.76
CA TRP A 21 -20.55 19.44 -21.41
C TRP A 21 -19.16 19.87 -20.91
N ARG A 22 -18.94 21.18 -20.70
CA ARG A 22 -17.69 21.67 -20.08
C ARG A 22 -17.49 21.14 -18.66
N ARG A 23 -18.57 21.00 -17.89
CA ARG A 23 -18.54 20.49 -16.51
C ARG A 23 -18.24 18.99 -16.46
N VAL A 24 -18.86 18.22 -17.35
CA VAL A 24 -18.63 16.76 -17.46
C VAL A 24 -17.21 16.47 -17.95
N GLY A 25 -16.74 17.18 -18.98
CA GLY A 25 -15.36 17.06 -19.47
C GLY A 25 -14.32 17.43 -18.41
N ALA A 26 -14.57 18.46 -17.59
CA ALA A 26 -13.69 18.82 -16.48
C ALA A 26 -13.63 17.74 -15.39
N LEU A 27 -14.74 17.08 -15.08
CA LEU A 27 -14.79 15.98 -14.10
C LEU A 27 -14.06 14.74 -14.61
N GLU A 28 -14.22 14.37 -15.88
CA GLU A 28 -13.48 13.26 -16.47
C GLU A 28 -11.99 13.54 -16.58
N TRP A 29 -11.60 14.77 -16.92
CA TRP A 29 -10.20 15.19 -16.94
C TRP A 29 -9.60 15.15 -15.53
N TRP A 30 -10.32 15.62 -14.51
CA TRP A 30 -9.90 15.50 -13.11
C TRP A 30 -9.74 14.05 -12.66
N ARG A 31 -10.68 13.17 -13.03
CA ARG A 31 -10.62 11.75 -12.70
C ARG A 31 -9.43 11.06 -13.38
N ARG A 32 -9.11 11.41 -14.64
CA ARG A 32 -7.90 10.93 -15.34
C ARG A 32 -6.61 11.48 -14.72
N GLN A 33 -6.61 12.73 -14.27
CA GLN A 33 -5.46 13.31 -13.57
C GLN A 33 -5.18 12.65 -12.22
N GLN A 34 -6.21 12.26 -11.45
CA GLN A 34 -6.02 11.52 -10.21
C GLN A 34 -5.39 10.14 -10.41
N VAL A 35 -5.67 9.48 -11.55
CA VAL A 35 -5.00 8.24 -11.95
C VAL A 35 -3.56 8.51 -12.38
N ALA A 36 -3.30 9.64 -13.06
CA ALA A 36 -1.98 9.99 -13.56
C ALA A 36 -1.01 10.48 -12.48
N THR A 37 -1.49 11.05 -11.36
CA THR A 37 -0.62 11.55 -10.29
C THR A 37 -0.14 10.47 -9.33
N GLY A 38 -0.62 9.23 -9.46
CA GLY A 38 -0.29 8.16 -8.53
C GLY A 38 -0.69 8.56 -7.11
N ALA A 39 -1.93 9.00 -6.90
CA ALA A 39 -2.40 9.34 -5.56
C ALA A 39 -2.24 8.10 -4.65
N TRP A 40 -1.56 8.27 -3.53
CA TRP A 40 -1.32 7.21 -2.54
C TRP A 40 -2.12 7.51 -1.30
N GLU A 41 -2.71 6.47 -0.70
CA GLU A 41 -3.40 6.61 0.57
C GLU A 41 -2.80 5.65 1.60
N LEU A 42 -2.58 6.18 2.79
CA LEU A 42 -2.09 5.46 3.96
C LEU A 42 -3.30 4.82 4.65
N ARG A 43 -3.41 3.49 4.57
CA ARG A 43 -4.52 2.75 5.19
C ARG A 43 -4.01 1.70 6.17
N ALA A 44 -4.89 1.30 7.08
CA ALA A 44 -4.64 0.18 7.96
C ALA A 44 -4.32 -1.08 7.11
N CYS A 45 -3.22 -1.75 7.44
CA CYS A 45 -2.81 -2.95 6.72
C CYS A 45 -3.86 -4.06 6.95
N PRO A 46 -4.47 -4.64 5.92
CA PRO A 46 -5.52 -5.64 6.02
C PRO A 46 -4.97 -7.00 6.47
N ALA A 47 -3.69 -7.27 6.20
CA ALA A 47 -3.04 -8.51 6.64
C ALA A 47 -2.98 -8.61 8.17
N CYS A 48 -2.70 -7.49 8.84
CA CYS A 48 -2.63 -7.41 10.31
C CYS A 48 -3.73 -6.55 10.95
N ARG A 49 -4.71 -6.08 10.17
CA ARG A 49 -5.78 -5.16 10.60
C ARG A 49 -5.28 -3.95 11.40
N GLY A 50 -4.17 -3.36 10.99
CA GLY A 50 -3.65 -2.16 11.65
C GLY A 50 -2.73 -2.39 12.86
N ASN A 51 -2.63 -3.60 13.39
CA ASN A 51 -1.89 -3.82 14.66
C ASN A 51 -0.37 -4.04 14.47
N GLY A 52 0.11 -4.19 13.23
CA GLY A 52 1.53 -4.43 12.91
C GLY A 52 2.06 -5.81 13.31
N ARG A 53 1.29 -6.63 14.01
CA ARG A 53 1.69 -7.96 14.46
C ARG A 53 1.45 -9.01 13.39
N CYS A 54 2.34 -9.98 13.30
CA CYS A 54 2.13 -11.17 12.50
C CYS A 54 0.87 -11.87 13.03
N ARG A 55 -0.06 -12.20 12.12
CA ARG A 55 -1.35 -12.76 12.50
C ARG A 55 -1.24 -14.18 13.02
N SER A 56 -0.29 -14.94 12.51
CA SER A 56 -0.07 -16.34 12.86
C SER A 56 0.51 -16.52 14.26
N CYS A 57 1.48 -15.69 14.65
CA CYS A 57 2.08 -15.73 15.99
C CYS A 57 1.65 -14.59 16.93
N GLN A 58 0.74 -13.72 16.49
CA GLN A 58 0.23 -12.57 17.25
C GLN A 58 1.33 -11.64 17.81
N GLY A 59 2.49 -11.58 17.15
CA GLY A 59 3.62 -10.79 17.62
C GLY A 59 4.67 -11.54 18.42
N LEU A 60 4.47 -12.82 18.73
CA LEU A 60 5.39 -13.60 19.57
C LEU A 60 6.67 -14.02 18.84
N GLY A 61 6.62 -14.16 17.51
CA GLY A 61 7.74 -14.72 16.73
C GLY A 61 7.81 -16.25 16.71
N THR A 62 6.99 -16.91 17.54
CA THR A 62 6.83 -18.36 17.67
C THR A 62 5.34 -18.74 17.63
N MET A 63 5.03 -19.98 17.28
CA MET A 63 3.66 -20.52 17.34
C MET A 63 3.22 -20.77 18.79
N GLY A 64 2.92 -19.70 19.53
CA GLY A 64 2.64 -19.76 20.98
C GLY A 64 3.90 -19.58 21.83
N LEU A 65 3.77 -19.66 23.16
CA LEU A 65 4.82 -19.28 24.12
C LEU A 65 6.09 -20.16 24.07
N MET A 66 5.96 -21.44 23.67
CA MET A 66 7.08 -22.38 23.46
C MET A 66 6.93 -23.19 22.18
N GLY A 67 6.24 -22.63 21.18
CA GLY A 67 6.07 -23.31 19.89
C GLY A 67 7.27 -23.11 18.97
N PRO A 68 7.27 -23.79 17.80
CA PRO A 68 8.28 -23.59 16.77
C PRO A 68 8.31 -22.13 16.30
N PRO A 69 9.43 -21.68 15.71
CA PRO A 69 9.51 -20.33 15.15
C PRO A 69 8.42 -20.13 14.09
N CYS A 70 7.86 -18.92 14.05
CA CYS A 70 6.79 -18.57 13.13
C CYS A 70 7.38 -18.25 11.75
N MET A 71 7.18 -19.17 10.80
CA MET A 71 7.65 -19.03 9.42
C MET A 71 7.06 -17.79 8.73
N ASP A 72 5.81 -17.44 9.05
CA ASP A 72 5.08 -16.31 8.43
C ASP A 72 5.66 -14.93 8.78
N CYS A 73 6.56 -14.84 9.75
CA CYS A 73 7.29 -13.60 10.06
C CYS A 73 8.82 -13.76 10.03
N GLY A 74 9.30 -14.72 9.23
CA GLY A 74 10.72 -14.92 8.95
C GLY A 74 11.45 -15.80 9.97
N GLY A 75 10.71 -16.51 10.83
CA GLY A 75 11.28 -17.54 11.70
C GLY A 75 11.54 -18.82 10.93
N GLY A 76 12.40 -19.70 11.43
CA GLY A 76 12.67 -20.99 10.81
C GLY A 76 14.09 -21.49 11.10
N GLU A 77 14.44 -22.60 10.47
CA GLU A 77 15.80 -23.13 10.53
C GLU A 77 16.65 -22.50 9.42
N GLN A 78 17.82 -21.99 9.80
CA GLN A 78 18.77 -21.42 8.86
C GLN A 78 20.12 -22.14 8.99
N PRO A 79 20.83 -22.34 7.86
CA PRO A 79 22.15 -22.96 7.89
C PRO A 79 23.10 -22.03 8.64
N ILE A 80 23.94 -22.58 9.51
CA ILE A 80 24.99 -21.80 10.15
C ILE A 80 26.05 -21.54 9.09
N ALA A 81 26.28 -20.27 8.75
CA ALA A 81 27.33 -19.91 7.82
C ALA A 81 28.67 -20.41 8.36
N ALA A 82 29.40 -21.15 7.51
CA ALA A 82 30.78 -21.50 7.84
C ALA A 82 31.61 -20.20 7.95
N PRO A 83 32.69 -20.18 8.75
CA PRO A 83 33.48 -18.97 9.03
C PRO A 83 34.10 -18.32 7.77
N ASP A 84 34.11 -19.01 6.64
CA ASP A 84 34.50 -18.53 5.31
C ASP A 84 33.37 -17.76 4.57
N GLY A 85 32.19 -17.62 5.19
CA GLY A 85 31.04 -16.91 4.64
C GLY A 85 30.15 -17.76 3.71
N THR A 86 30.48 -19.04 3.53
CA THR A 86 29.74 -19.91 2.62
C THR A 86 28.46 -20.41 3.28
N GLN A 87 27.31 -20.01 2.76
CA GLN A 87 26.01 -20.57 3.15
C GLN A 87 25.75 -21.85 2.37
N ALA A 88 25.81 -23.01 3.02
CA ALA A 88 25.33 -24.25 2.43
C ALA A 88 23.79 -24.24 2.39
N PRO A 89 23.14 -24.82 1.36
CA PRO A 89 21.68 -24.99 1.37
C PRO A 89 21.26 -25.79 2.60
N VAL A 90 20.08 -25.48 3.18
CA VAL A 90 19.60 -26.04 4.46
C VAL A 90 19.68 -27.57 4.50
N SER A 91 19.39 -28.23 3.38
CA SER A 91 19.43 -29.69 3.22
C SER A 91 20.82 -30.32 3.30
N GLN A 92 21.90 -29.54 3.20
CA GLN A 92 23.30 -30.00 3.23
C GLN A 92 24.11 -29.41 4.38
N ALA A 93 23.51 -28.51 5.18
CA ALA A 93 24.19 -27.86 6.29
C ALA A 93 24.38 -28.85 7.46
N ARG A 94 25.65 -29.05 7.86
CA ARG A 94 26.02 -29.92 8.98
C ARG A 94 25.61 -29.33 10.34
N ALA A 95 25.34 -28.03 10.39
CA ALA A 95 24.85 -27.32 11.55
C ALA A 95 23.79 -26.29 11.15
N GLN A 96 22.67 -26.25 11.88
CA GLN A 96 21.53 -25.36 11.66
C GLN A 96 21.24 -24.60 12.94
N GLN A 97 20.79 -23.35 12.80
CA GLN A 97 20.33 -22.52 13.91
C GLN A 97 18.84 -22.24 13.75
N THR A 98 18.11 -22.31 14.86
CA THR A 98 16.70 -21.91 14.92
C THR A 98 16.63 -20.39 15.07
N VAL A 99 16.08 -19.72 14.07
CA VAL A 99 15.87 -18.28 14.06
C VAL A 99 14.43 -18.00 14.46
N MET A 100 14.25 -17.18 15.50
CA MET A 100 12.92 -16.74 15.92
C MET A 100 12.32 -15.81 14.88
N GLY A 101 11.02 -15.93 14.63
CA GLY A 101 10.31 -15.00 13.77
C GLY A 101 10.30 -13.61 14.38
N THR A 102 10.25 -12.57 13.54
CA THR A 102 10.30 -11.19 14.02
C THR A 102 9.04 -10.77 14.78
N GLY A 103 7.97 -11.57 14.72
CA GLY A 103 6.65 -11.23 15.24
C GLY A 103 5.95 -10.12 14.45
N ARG A 104 6.61 -9.49 13.48
CA ARG A 104 6.07 -8.38 12.69
C ARG A 104 5.28 -8.90 11.50
N CYS A 105 4.22 -8.19 11.14
CA CYS A 105 3.50 -8.45 9.90
C CYS A 105 4.45 -8.25 8.71
N ALA A 106 4.64 -9.29 7.88
CA ALA A 106 5.52 -9.24 6.72
C ALA A 106 5.08 -8.16 5.71
N THR A 107 3.77 -8.00 5.51
CA THR A 107 3.19 -7.07 4.53
C THR A 107 3.42 -5.60 4.86
N CYS A 108 3.45 -5.22 6.14
CA CYS A 108 3.67 -3.81 6.53
C CYS A 108 4.99 -3.60 7.29
N GLY A 109 5.83 -4.64 7.40
CA GLY A 109 7.07 -4.59 8.18
C GLY A 109 6.88 -4.23 9.66
N GLY A 110 5.69 -4.45 10.23
CA GLY A 110 5.39 -4.12 11.63
C GLY A 110 4.71 -2.78 11.91
N THR A 111 4.54 -1.89 10.92
CA THR A 111 3.99 -0.54 11.16
C THR A 111 2.48 -0.50 11.39
N GLY A 112 1.76 -1.57 11.03
CA GLY A 112 0.29 -1.59 10.99
C GLY A 112 -0.31 -0.83 9.80
N GLN A 113 0.51 -0.13 9.01
CA GLN A 113 0.05 0.74 7.93
C GLN A 113 0.68 0.33 6.60
N ALA A 114 -0.15 0.26 5.56
CA ALA A 114 0.30 -0.02 4.20
C ALA A 114 -0.13 1.11 3.26
N PHE A 115 0.72 1.38 2.28
CA PHE A 115 0.43 2.37 1.24
C PHE A 115 -0.31 1.68 0.10
N TYR A 116 -1.40 2.29 -0.32
CA TYR A 116 -2.22 1.84 -1.43
C TYR A 116 -2.19 2.85 -2.54
N GLU A 117 -2.08 2.37 -3.77
CA GLU A 117 -2.37 3.18 -4.94
C GLU A 117 -3.88 3.41 -5.01
N VAL A 118 -4.33 4.66 -4.95
CA VAL A 118 -5.77 5.01 -4.95
C VAL A 118 -6.44 4.58 -6.26
N ALA A 119 -5.69 4.60 -7.36
CA ALA A 119 -6.19 4.24 -8.69
C ALA A 119 -6.47 2.73 -8.85
N THR A 120 -5.65 1.85 -8.25
CA THR A 120 -5.72 0.40 -8.45
C THR A 120 -6.13 -0.38 -7.21
N GLY A 121 -6.08 0.24 -6.03
CA GLY A 121 -6.29 -0.43 -4.74
C GLY A 121 -5.20 -1.43 -4.37
N ARG A 122 -4.08 -1.49 -5.10
CA ARG A 122 -2.98 -2.42 -4.83
C ARG A 122 -2.05 -1.86 -3.76
N THR A 123 -1.56 -2.75 -2.90
CA THR A 123 -0.51 -2.45 -1.93
C THR A 123 0.83 -2.28 -2.64
N ILE A 124 1.59 -1.25 -2.28
CA ILE A 124 2.99 -1.08 -2.72
C ILE A 124 3.96 -1.86 -1.81
N ALA A 125 3.45 -2.79 -0.99
CA ALA A 125 4.24 -3.53 0.00
C ALA A 125 5.45 -4.24 -0.62
N ASP A 126 5.39 -4.57 -1.91
CA ASP A 126 6.43 -5.30 -2.63
C ASP A 126 7.56 -4.39 -3.15
N ASN A 127 7.41 -3.06 -3.09
CA ASN A 127 8.38 -2.13 -3.66
C ASN A 127 8.94 -1.19 -2.57
N ALA A 128 9.99 -1.65 -1.89
CA ALA A 128 10.61 -0.99 -0.75
C ALA A 128 11.06 0.45 -1.07
N GLU A 129 11.49 0.72 -2.30
CA GLU A 129 11.87 2.06 -2.76
C GLU A 129 10.67 3.00 -2.86
N ALA A 130 9.55 2.51 -3.38
CA ALA A 130 8.30 3.28 -3.45
C ALA A 130 7.72 3.53 -2.06
N LEU A 131 7.88 2.58 -1.12
CA LEU A 131 7.51 2.76 0.28
C LEU A 131 8.37 3.83 0.98
N ALA A 132 9.68 3.85 0.72
CA ALA A 132 10.61 4.83 1.28
C ALA A 132 10.30 6.24 0.75
N ALA A 133 10.09 6.38 -0.56
CA ALA A 133 9.68 7.64 -1.19
C ALA A 133 8.32 8.14 -0.69
N ALA A 134 7.36 7.23 -0.44
CA ALA A 134 6.06 7.60 0.12
C ALA A 134 6.17 8.08 1.58
N ARG A 135 6.98 7.43 2.42
CA ARG A 135 7.23 7.90 3.80
C ARG A 135 7.89 9.28 3.84
N GLN A 136 8.88 9.53 2.99
CA GLN A 136 9.56 10.83 2.94
C GLN A 136 8.58 11.95 2.59
N ARG A 137 7.71 11.77 1.59
CA ARG A 137 6.71 12.77 1.21
C ARG A 137 5.71 13.07 2.33
N HIS A 138 5.21 12.05 3.04
CA HIS A 138 4.34 12.26 4.19
C HIS A 138 5.03 12.99 5.35
N GLN A 139 6.31 12.68 5.63
CA GLN A 139 7.07 13.39 6.65
C GLN A 139 7.29 14.86 6.30
N HIS A 140 7.43 15.19 5.02
CA HIS A 140 7.51 16.57 4.56
C HIS A 140 6.18 17.32 4.71
N SER A 141 5.06 16.74 4.29
CA SER A 141 3.74 17.39 4.43
C SER A 141 3.27 17.54 5.89
N ALA A 142 3.72 16.68 6.80
CA ALA A 142 3.42 16.81 8.23
C ALA A 142 4.28 17.88 8.94
N ARG A 143 5.29 18.44 8.26
CA ARG A 143 6.25 19.42 8.80
C ARG A 143 6.00 20.84 8.31
N GLU A 144 5.05 21.05 7.42
CA GLU A 144 4.59 22.38 7.02
C GLU A 144 3.50 22.84 8.01
N PRO A 145 3.75 23.90 8.81
CA PRO A 145 2.79 24.45 9.76
C PRO A 145 1.66 25.27 9.10
#